data_AF-A0A438HWX5-F1
#
_entry.id   AF-A0A438HWX5-F1
#
_cell.length_a   1.000
_cell.length_b   1.000
_cell.length_c   1.000
_cell.angle_alpha   90.00
_cell.angle_beta   90.00
_cell.angle_gamma   90.00
#
_symmetry.space_group_name_H-M   'P 1'
#
loop_
_entity.id
_entity.type
_entity.pdbx_description
1 polymer ?
#
loop_
_entity_poly.entity_id
_entity_poly.type
_entity_poly.pdbx_seq_one_letter_code
_entity_poly.pdbx_strand_id
1 'polypeptide(L)'
;MSRISSHIHSPNCSLRIAHSTGSTGLKQKSHTLQIPLDYIRSLDAEKDIELLKFHGWNLPLECARTLRISTMLLKKGAERGLTPFIIGSIMCRETLKKESVMEQIVQEAQESVLPGTSEAAFLEAVSMIMDRRLDELSP
;
A
#
# COMPACT_ATOMS: atom_id res chain seq x y z
N MET A 1 24.64 -33.77 -45.18
CA MET A 1 25.63 -33.00 -44.40
C MET A 1 24.89 -32.25 -43.30
N SER A 2 25.36 -32.44 -42.07
CA SER A 2 24.76 -32.04 -40.80
C SER A 2 24.53 -30.53 -40.65
N ARG A 3 23.41 -30.14 -40.04
CA ARG A 3 23.35 -28.98 -39.14
C ARG A 3 22.58 -29.37 -37.89
N ILE A 4 23.31 -29.42 -36.78
CA ILE A 4 22.84 -29.51 -35.41
C ILE A 4 22.17 -28.17 -35.08
N SER A 5 20.92 -28.18 -34.63
CA SER A 5 20.34 -27.04 -33.93
C SER A 5 19.84 -27.53 -32.57
N SER A 6 20.50 -27.03 -31.54
CA SER A 6 20.31 -27.33 -30.13
C SER A 6 18.94 -26.88 -29.65
N HIS A 7 18.22 -27.79 -28.98
CA HIS A 7 17.03 -27.51 -28.21
C HIS A 7 17.29 -26.47 -27.11
N ILE A 8 16.47 -25.41 -27.08
CA ILE A 8 16.16 -24.68 -25.86
C ILE A 8 14.69 -24.97 -25.55
N HIS A 9 14.48 -25.77 -24.51
CA HIS A 9 13.16 -26.12 -23.99
C HIS A 9 12.70 -25.01 -23.04
N SER A 10 11.59 -24.35 -23.33
CA SER A 10 10.84 -23.56 -22.36
C SER A 10 9.40 -24.09 -22.31
N PRO A 11 8.93 -24.64 -21.18
CA PRO A 11 7.80 -25.56 -21.16
C PRO A 11 6.44 -24.91 -20.90
N ASN A 12 6.21 -23.63 -21.21
CA ASN A 12 4.90 -23.02 -20.92
C ASN A 12 4.52 -21.87 -21.85
N CYS A 13 4.28 -22.18 -23.12
CA CYS A 13 3.40 -21.36 -23.95
C CYS A 13 2.58 -22.26 -24.87
N SER A 14 1.45 -22.74 -24.37
CA SER A 14 0.40 -23.34 -25.19
C SER A 14 -0.91 -22.65 -24.85
N LEU A 15 -1.19 -21.55 -25.55
CA LEU A 15 -2.55 -21.03 -25.68
C LEU A 15 -3.37 -22.07 -26.46
N ARG A 16 -4.17 -22.87 -25.76
CA ARG A 16 -5.28 -23.60 -26.38
C ARG A 16 -6.53 -22.73 -26.30
N ILE A 17 -6.97 -22.21 -27.44
CA ILE A 17 -8.30 -21.62 -27.57
C ILE A 17 -9.28 -22.80 -27.66
N ALA A 18 -10.07 -23.01 -26.61
CA ALA A 18 -11.19 -23.93 -26.62
C ALA A 18 -12.47 -23.15 -26.97
N HIS A 19 -13.09 -23.47 -28.09
CA HIS A 19 -14.49 -23.13 -28.34
C HIS A 19 -15.36 -24.19 -27.64
N SER A 20 -16.18 -23.79 -26.66
CA SER A 20 -17.31 -24.60 -26.23
C SER A 20 -18.58 -23.76 -26.12
N THR A 21 -19.57 -24.15 -26.92
CA THR A 21 -20.99 -23.83 -26.78
C THR A 21 -21.56 -24.47 -25.51
N GLY A 22 -22.25 -23.71 -24.66
CA GLY A 22 -23.02 -24.31 -23.56
C GLY A 22 -23.24 -23.38 -22.37
N SER A 23 -24.48 -22.92 -22.22
CA SER A 23 -25.03 -22.14 -21.11
C SER A 23 -24.71 -22.71 -19.73
N THR A 24 -24.17 -21.88 -18.84
CA THR A 24 -24.44 -21.83 -17.40
C THR A 24 -23.76 -20.57 -16.87
N GLY A 25 -24.52 -19.74 -16.13
CA GLY A 25 -24.06 -18.44 -15.64
C GLY A 25 -22.86 -18.57 -14.70
N LEU A 26 -21.66 -18.43 -15.26
CA LEU A 26 -20.44 -18.20 -14.51
C LEU A 26 -20.35 -16.69 -14.30
N LYS A 27 -20.60 -16.27 -13.06
CA LYS A 27 -20.24 -14.93 -12.57
C LYS A 27 -18.76 -14.76 -12.89
N GLN A 28 -18.47 -14.04 -13.97
CA GLN A 28 -17.13 -13.64 -14.35
C GLN A 28 -16.62 -12.76 -13.21
N LYS A 29 -15.96 -13.38 -12.22
CA LYS A 29 -15.09 -12.65 -11.31
C LYS A 29 -14.00 -12.12 -12.20
N SER A 30 -14.15 -10.86 -12.60
CA SER A 30 -13.07 -10.04 -13.13
C SER A 30 -11.83 -10.39 -12.32
N HIS A 31 -10.80 -10.91 -12.98
CA HIS A 31 -9.57 -11.32 -12.34
C HIS A 31 -8.79 -10.03 -12.00
N THR A 32 -9.36 -9.22 -11.11
CA THR A 32 -8.74 -8.02 -10.56
C THR A 32 -7.48 -8.47 -9.81
N LEU A 33 -6.39 -7.71 -9.94
CA LEU A 33 -5.10 -8.00 -9.33
C LEU A 33 -5.25 -8.23 -7.81
N GLN A 34 -5.31 -9.48 -7.36
CA GLN A 34 -5.36 -9.84 -5.94
C GLN A 34 -3.98 -9.75 -5.28
N ILE A 35 -2.92 -10.00 -6.06
CA ILE A 35 -1.52 -10.05 -5.60
C ILE A 35 -1.05 -8.73 -4.95
N PRO A 36 -1.31 -7.53 -5.52
CA PRO A 36 -0.87 -6.27 -4.92
C PRO A 36 -1.55 -5.97 -3.58
N LEU A 37 -2.81 -6.35 -3.41
CA LEU A 37 -3.55 -6.08 -2.18
C LEU A 37 -3.10 -6.99 -1.03
N ASP A 38 -2.85 -8.27 -1.32
CA ASP A 38 -2.33 -9.21 -0.31
C ASP A 38 -0.92 -8.82 0.14
N TYR A 39 -0.08 -8.34 -0.79
CA TYR A 39 1.21 -7.76 -0.45
C TYR A 39 1.06 -6.54 0.47
N ILE A 40 0.22 -5.56 0.10
CA ILE A 40 0.00 -4.36 0.93
C ILE A 40 -0.49 -4.73 2.33
N ARG A 41 -1.43 -5.66 2.45
CA ARG A 41 -1.92 -6.14 3.76
C ARG A 41 -0.82 -6.72 4.64
N SER A 42 0.16 -7.40 4.03
CA SER A 42 1.27 -8.03 4.72
C SER A 42 2.35 -7.06 5.24
N LEU A 43 2.34 -5.80 4.78
CA LEU A 43 3.31 -4.78 5.23
C LEU A 43 3.22 -4.54 6.74
N ASP A 44 4.38 -4.41 7.37
CA ASP A 44 4.54 -4.31 8.82
C ASP A 44 5.72 -3.38 9.14
N ALA A 45 5.41 -2.13 9.44
CA ALA A 45 6.42 -1.09 9.62
C ALA A 45 7.39 -1.39 10.78
N GLU A 46 6.96 -2.09 11.85
CA GLU A 46 7.88 -2.42 12.94
C GLU A 46 8.89 -3.48 12.50
N LYS A 47 8.47 -4.51 11.76
CA LYS A 47 9.39 -5.50 11.20
C LYS A 47 10.36 -4.87 10.21
N ASP A 48 9.89 -3.92 9.39
CA ASP A 48 10.75 -3.19 8.46
C ASP A 48 11.78 -2.35 9.22
N ILE A 49 11.38 -1.64 10.28
CA ILE A 49 12.29 -0.87 11.15
C ILE A 49 13.30 -1.77 11.85
N GLU A 50 12.87 -2.90 12.40
CA GLU A 50 13.74 -3.88 13.06
C GLU A 50 14.76 -4.48 12.08
N LEU A 51 14.33 -4.79 10.86
CA LEU A 51 15.19 -5.29 9.80
C LEU A 51 16.25 -4.25 9.41
N LEU A 52 15.86 -2.99 9.23
CA LEU A 52 16.79 -1.89 8.95
C LEU A 52 17.83 -1.74 10.07
N LYS A 53 17.37 -1.79 11.32
CA LYS A 53 18.25 -1.75 12.51
C LYS A 53 19.20 -2.95 12.55
N PHE A 54 18.73 -4.16 12.23
CA PHE A 54 19.56 -5.37 12.16
C PHE A 54 20.70 -5.22 11.13
N HIS A 55 20.44 -4.55 10.02
CA HIS A 55 21.44 -4.22 9.01
C HIS A 55 22.31 -2.98 9.34
N GLY A 56 22.22 -2.46 10.57
CA GLY A 56 23.02 -1.34 11.05
C GLY A 56 22.44 0.04 10.77
N TRP A 57 21.24 0.14 10.19
CA TRP A 57 20.56 1.41 9.95
C TRP A 57 19.57 1.71 11.08
N ASN A 58 20.01 2.52 12.05
CA ASN A 58 19.12 3.07 13.07
C ASN A 58 18.36 4.28 12.51
N LEU A 59 17.06 4.11 12.27
CA LEU A 59 16.20 5.20 11.80
C LEU A 59 16.00 6.25 12.91
N PRO A 60 16.18 7.56 12.61
CA PRO A 60 15.70 8.62 13.48
C PRO A 60 14.21 8.47 13.77
N LEU A 61 13.76 8.98 14.92
CA LEU A 61 12.38 8.85 15.37
C LEU A 61 11.38 9.36 14.32
N GLU A 62 11.67 10.49 13.70
CA GLU A 62 10.84 11.15 12.69
C GLU A 62 10.75 10.31 11.41
N CYS A 63 11.85 9.65 11.01
CA CYS A 63 11.86 8.74 9.86
C CYS A 63 11.06 7.47 10.15
N ALA A 64 11.24 6.88 11.34
CA ALA A 64 10.47 5.72 11.76
C ALA A 64 8.96 6.03 11.83
N ARG A 65 8.59 7.19 12.37
CA ARG A 65 7.21 7.69 12.38
C ARG A 65 6.66 7.85 10.97
N THR A 66 7.42 8.46 10.06
CA THR A 66 7.00 8.62 8.66
C THR A 66 6.75 7.26 8.00
N LEU A 67 7.59 6.26 8.25
CA LEU A 67 7.41 4.91 7.72
C LEU A 67 6.14 4.24 8.26
N ARG A 68 5.88 4.36 9.57
CA ARG A 68 4.66 3.85 10.20
C ARG A 68 3.40 4.47 9.60
N ILE A 69 3.36 5.79 9.50
CA ILE A 69 2.21 6.54 8.99
C ILE A 69 2.00 6.25 7.49
N SER A 70 3.07 6.19 6.70
CA SER A 70 2.97 5.88 5.27
C SER A 70 2.47 4.45 5.03
N THR A 71 2.94 3.49 5.83
CA THR A 71 2.46 2.10 5.79
C THR A 71 0.99 2.02 6.19
N MET A 72 0.58 2.75 7.21
CA MET A 72 -0.81 2.85 7.66
C MET A 72 -1.72 3.41 6.55
N LEU A 73 -1.31 4.51 5.89
CA LEU A 73 -2.03 5.09 4.76
C LEU A 73 -2.18 4.09 3.62
N LEU A 74 -1.08 3.43 3.24
CA LEU A 74 -1.09 2.49 2.13
C LEU A 74 -2.06 1.33 2.38
N LYS A 75 -2.05 0.77 3.60
CA LYS A 75 -2.95 -0.32 4.00
C LYS A 75 -4.42 0.14 4.01
N LYS A 76 -4.71 1.22 4.74
CA LYS A 76 -6.08 1.74 4.90
C LYS A 76 -6.67 2.23 3.58
N GLY A 77 -5.87 2.87 2.73
CA GLY A 77 -6.30 3.35 1.42
C GLY A 77 -6.57 2.21 0.44
N ALA A 78 -5.68 1.20 0.39
CA ALA A 78 -5.87 0.05 -0.47
C ALA A 78 -7.08 -0.81 -0.06
N GLU A 79 -7.32 -0.98 1.24
CA GLU A 79 -8.50 -1.68 1.77
C GLU A 79 -9.81 -0.99 1.40
N ARG A 80 -9.80 0.34 1.28
CA ARG A 80 -10.93 1.15 0.79
C ARG A 80 -11.05 1.21 -0.73
N GLY A 81 -10.18 0.51 -1.47
CA GLY A 81 -10.19 0.51 -2.93
C GLY A 81 -9.73 1.83 -3.56
N LEU A 82 -9.04 2.69 -2.80
CA LEU A 82 -8.44 3.90 -3.35
C LEU A 82 -7.36 3.54 -4.36
N THR A 83 -7.29 4.30 -5.45
CA THR A 83 -6.27 4.09 -6.47
C THR A 83 -4.89 4.51 -5.94
N PRO A 84 -3.79 3.95 -6.47
CA PRO A 84 -2.44 4.43 -6.14
C PRO A 84 -2.27 5.93 -6.39
N PHE A 85 -2.96 6.48 -7.39
CA PHE A 85 -2.99 7.92 -7.64
C PHE A 85 -3.58 8.70 -6.48
N ILE A 86 -4.77 8.32 -6.00
CA ILE A 86 -5.42 8.98 -4.85
C ILE A 86 -4.55 8.87 -3.59
N ILE A 87 -4.01 7.67 -3.31
CA ILE A 87 -3.14 7.43 -2.15
C ILE A 87 -1.88 8.31 -2.25
N GLY A 88 -1.24 8.37 -3.41
CA GLY A 88 -0.07 9.23 -3.64
C GLY A 88 -0.40 10.72 -3.49
N SER A 89 -1.54 11.15 -4.01
CA SER A 89 -2.00 12.54 -3.88
C SER A 89 -2.22 12.97 -2.43
N ILE A 90 -2.60 12.06 -1.53
CA ILE A 90 -2.73 12.36 -0.09
C ILE A 90 -1.37 12.72 0.52
N MET A 91 -0.28 12.07 0.08
CA MET A 91 1.07 12.32 0.57
C MET A 91 1.73 13.55 -0.08
N CYS A 92 1.20 14.03 -1.20
CA CYS A 92 1.82 15.09 -1.97
C CYS A 92 1.16 16.44 -1.73
N ARG A 93 1.98 17.49 -1.65
CA ARG A 93 1.49 18.87 -1.70
C ARG A 93 1.11 19.22 -3.13
N GLU A 94 -0.02 19.89 -3.32
CA GLU A 94 -0.40 20.45 -4.63
C GLU A 94 0.53 21.60 -5.05
N THR A 95 0.98 22.40 -4.07
CA THR A 95 1.95 23.48 -4.26
C THR A 95 2.85 23.56 -3.04
N LEU A 96 4.02 24.20 -3.15
CA LEU A 96 4.93 24.38 -2.01
C LEU A 96 4.29 25.08 -0.80
N LYS A 97 3.21 25.84 -1.02
CA LYS A 97 2.52 26.65 0.00
C LYS A 97 1.28 25.98 0.61
N LYS A 98 0.78 24.91 0.00
CA LYS A 98 -0.43 24.22 0.46
C LYS A 98 -0.02 22.87 1.06
N GLU A 99 -0.34 22.69 2.33
CA GLU A 99 -0.13 21.42 3.03
C GLU A 99 -0.86 20.28 2.31
N SER A 100 -0.21 19.12 2.28
CA SER A 100 -0.83 17.87 1.85
C SER A 100 -1.89 17.41 2.85
N VAL A 101 -2.74 16.49 2.41
CA VAL A 101 -3.72 15.86 3.31
C VAL A 101 -3.01 15.09 4.43
N MET A 102 -1.88 14.46 4.13
CA MET A 102 -1.04 13.78 5.13
C MET A 102 -0.52 14.74 6.21
N GLU A 103 -0.03 15.92 5.83
CA GLU A 103 0.45 16.92 6.79
C GLU A 103 -0.69 17.40 7.70
N GLN A 104 -1.87 17.66 7.14
CA GLN A 104 -3.04 18.01 7.94
C GLN A 104 -3.44 16.90 8.91
N ILE A 105 -3.40 15.62 8.49
CA ILE A 105 -3.68 14.47 9.37
C ILE A 105 -2.69 14.45 10.55
N VAL A 106 -1.40 14.60 10.27
CA VAL A 106 -0.33 14.57 11.28
C VAL A 106 -0.45 15.75 12.24
N GLN A 107 -0.73 16.95 11.72
CA GLN A 107 -0.91 18.14 12.53
C GLN A 107 -2.15 18.02 13.43
N GLU A 108 -3.29 17.59 12.88
CA GLU A 108 -4.51 17.38 13.65
C GLU A 108 -4.30 16.34 14.77
N ALA A 109 -3.56 15.26 14.48
CA ALA A 109 -3.18 14.28 15.49
C ALA A 109 -2.30 14.90 16.59
N GLN A 110 -1.32 15.72 16.21
CA GLN A 110 -0.41 16.39 17.13
C GLN A 110 -1.14 17.40 18.04
N GLU A 111 -2.16 18.08 17.52
CA GLU A 111 -3.02 19.01 18.27
C GLU A 111 -4.03 18.30 19.18
N SER A 112 -4.40 17.06 18.85
CA SER A 112 -5.36 16.26 19.63
C SER A 112 -4.74 15.58 20.86
N VAL A 113 -3.42 15.43 20.91
CA VAL A 113 -2.71 14.74 22.00
C VAL A 113 -1.99 15.71 22.94
N LEU A 114 -1.87 15.35 24.22
CA LEU A 114 -1.16 16.17 25.19
C LEU A 114 0.37 16.06 25.01
N PRO A 115 1.15 17.08 25.43
CA PRO A 115 2.60 16.97 25.48
C PRO A 115 3.05 15.77 26.33
N GLY A 116 4.05 15.03 25.85
CA GLY A 116 4.55 13.82 26.54
C GLY A 116 3.71 12.56 26.32
N THR A 117 2.71 12.60 25.44
CA THR A 117 1.99 11.40 24.98
C THR A 117 2.95 10.41 24.33
N SER A 118 2.71 9.11 24.53
CA SER A 118 3.53 8.05 23.92
C SER A 118 3.39 8.01 22.41
N GLU A 119 4.41 7.49 21.72
CA GLU A 119 4.37 7.32 20.25
C GLU A 119 3.17 6.46 19.82
N ALA A 120 2.85 5.40 20.57
CA ALA A 120 1.72 4.54 20.28
C ALA A 120 0.39 5.30 20.31
N ALA A 121 0.16 6.12 21.34
CA ALA A 121 -1.06 6.92 21.46
C ALA A 121 -1.14 8.02 20.39
N PHE A 122 -0.01 8.62 20.00
CA PHE A 122 0.04 9.52 18.85
C PHE A 122 -0.34 8.81 17.55
N LEU A 123 0.19 7.61 17.29
CA LEU A 123 -0.14 6.83 16.09
C LEU A 123 -1.59 6.33 16.08
N GLU A 124 -2.17 6.05 17.24
CA GLU A 124 -3.60 5.77 17.39
C GLU A 124 -4.44 6.97 16.93
N ALA A 125 -4.10 8.17 17.39
CA ALA A 125 -4.77 9.40 16.95
C ALA A 125 -4.64 9.63 15.44
N VAL A 126 -3.43 9.43 14.88
CA VAL A 126 -3.22 9.47 13.42
C VAL A 126 -4.11 8.46 12.70
N SER A 127 -4.21 7.23 13.19
CA SER A 127 -5.05 6.18 12.60
C SER A 127 -6.52 6.61 12.54
N MET A 128 -7.07 7.13 13.66
CA MET A 128 -8.47 7.55 13.73
C MET A 128 -8.78 8.72 12.80
N ILE A 129 -7.91 9.74 12.78
CA ILE A 129 -8.08 10.91 11.91
C ILE A 129 -7.94 10.50 10.44
N MET A 130 -6.98 9.62 10.15
CA MET A 130 -6.78 9.08 8.80
C MET A 130 -8.01 8.31 8.33
N ASP A 131 -8.61 7.46 9.17
CA ASP A 131 -9.85 6.74 8.80
C ASP A 131 -10.94 7.73 8.37
N ARG A 132 -11.20 8.76 9.18
CA ARG A 132 -12.19 9.81 8.86
C ARG A 132 -11.89 10.50 7.51
N ARG A 133 -10.64 10.91 7.28
CA ARG A 133 -10.24 11.59 6.02
C ARG A 133 -10.32 10.67 4.80
N LEU A 134 -10.03 9.38 4.96
CA LEU A 134 -10.12 8.41 3.86
C LEU A 134 -11.57 8.05 3.54
N ASP A 135 -12.45 8.01 4.54
CA ASP A 135 -13.88 7.78 4.33
C ASP A 135 -14.54 8.91 3.54
N GLU A 136 -14.06 10.16 3.69
CA GLU A 136 -14.48 11.31 2.87
C GLU A 136 -14.06 11.20 1.39
N LEU A 137 -13.05 10.39 1.08
CA LEU A 137 -12.48 10.22 -0.27
C LEU A 137 -12.90 8.90 -0.94
N SER A 138 -13.52 7.99 -0.19
CA SER A 138 -14.06 6.75 -0.72
C SER A 138 -15.38 7.02 -1.47
N PRO A 139 -15.60 6.40 -2.65
CA PRO A 139 -16.88 6.46 -3.36
C PRO A 139 -18.06 5.89 -2.59
#